data_AF-A0A1F5L3V8-F1
#
_entry.id   AF-A0A1F5L3V8-F1
#
_cell.length_a   1.000
_cell.length_b   1.000
_cell.length_c   1.000
_cell.angle_alpha   90.00
_cell.angle_beta   90.00
_cell.angle_gamma   90.00
#
_symmetry.space_group_name_H-M   'P 1'
#
loop_
_entity.id
_entity.type
_entity.pdbx_description
1 polymer ?
#
loop_
_entity_poly.entity_id
_entity_poly.type
_entity_poly.pdbx_seq_one_letter_code
_entity_poly.pdbx_strand_id
1 'polypeptide(L)'
;MPELVSCVSAPTWDTSGPETPAQQFFKKYVDTVDSYGFNHGSGLRFYSKYVIFHNQNNAQYNGGDEMWAWMKRLFGQFERLRHDFHSLWEVKNDDGTTTIMTQWTRNIWLPGNNTEEPTVSVPLSWISIIGPADVADAVDGLNFREVWLYWDTALLAKYLPKEAVVFQTQNVLRKA
;
A
#
# COMPACT_ATOMS: atom_id res chain seq x y z
N MET A 1 14.25 12.42 -19.57
CA MET A 1 13.90 11.01 -19.80
C MET A 1 13.92 10.30 -18.46
N PRO A 2 12.92 9.45 -18.14
CA PRO A 2 12.91 8.69 -16.90
C PRO A 2 14.18 7.86 -16.73
N GLU A 3 14.72 7.83 -15.51
CA GLU A 3 15.98 7.18 -15.18
C GLU A 3 15.75 6.11 -14.11
N LEU A 4 16.20 4.88 -14.36
CA LEU A 4 16.24 3.84 -13.33
C LEU A 4 17.33 4.18 -12.31
N VAL A 5 16.92 4.53 -11.09
CA VAL A 5 17.82 4.94 -10.00
C VAL A 5 18.26 3.75 -9.18
N SER A 6 17.36 2.80 -8.90
CA SER A 6 17.68 1.64 -8.08
C SER A 6 16.85 0.41 -8.45
N CYS A 7 17.43 -0.76 -8.21
CA CYS A 7 16.76 -2.05 -8.28
C CYS A 7 17.21 -2.85 -7.06
N VAL A 8 16.31 -3.05 -6.10
CA VAL A 8 16.61 -3.64 -4.80
C VAL A 8 15.88 -4.97 -4.67
N SER A 9 16.59 -6.00 -4.22
CA SER A 9 16.04 -7.33 -3.91
C SER A 9 15.87 -7.51 -2.40
N ALA A 10 15.09 -8.49 -1.96
CA ALA A 10 14.88 -8.75 -0.53
C ALA A 10 16.18 -8.93 0.28
N PRO A 11 17.16 -9.76 -0.14
CA PRO A 11 18.42 -9.88 0.59
C PRO A 11 19.17 -8.56 0.74
N THR A 12 19.15 -7.72 -0.31
CA THR A 12 19.77 -6.38 -0.26
C THR A 12 19.03 -5.50 0.73
N TRP A 13 17.70 -5.45 0.64
CA TRP A 13 16.85 -4.66 1.53
C TRP A 13 16.97 -5.07 3.00
N ASP A 14 17.11 -6.36 3.29
CA ASP A 14 17.32 -6.86 4.65
C ASP A 14 18.68 -6.47 5.22
N THR A 15 19.68 -6.29 4.34
CA THR A 15 21.05 -5.95 4.73
C THR A 15 21.25 -4.44 4.90
N SER A 16 20.84 -3.64 3.91
CA SER A 16 21.11 -2.20 3.86
C SER A 16 19.89 -1.33 4.17
N GLY A 17 18.67 -1.90 4.14
CA GLY A 17 17.44 -1.14 4.33
C GLY A 17 17.13 -0.18 3.18
N PRO A 18 16.19 0.76 3.37
CA PRO A 18 15.87 1.78 2.38
C PRO A 18 16.96 2.85 2.27
N GLU A 19 17.48 3.07 1.07
CA GLU A 19 18.63 3.95 0.82
C GLU A 19 18.24 5.36 0.35
N THR A 20 17.13 5.49 -0.40
CA THR A 20 16.66 6.78 -0.91
C THR A 20 15.51 7.35 -0.08
N PRO A 21 15.26 8.68 -0.13
CA PRO A 21 14.12 9.28 0.55
C PRO A 21 12.77 8.62 0.17
N ALA A 22 12.59 8.26 -1.10
CA ALA A 22 11.37 7.62 -1.56
C ALA A 22 11.22 6.20 -1.00
N GLN A 23 12.31 5.42 -0.92
CA GLN A 23 12.32 4.11 -0.28
C GLN A 23 12.04 4.19 1.22
N GLN A 24 12.62 5.18 1.92
CA GLN A 24 12.41 5.39 3.36
C GLN A 24 10.95 5.75 3.65
N PHE A 25 10.39 6.66 2.86
CA PHE A 25 8.97 7.01 2.91
C PHE A 25 8.08 5.77 2.68
N PHE A 26 8.37 4.98 1.64
CA PHE A 26 7.62 3.76 1.34
C PHE A 26 7.71 2.73 2.48
N LYS A 27 8.88 2.52 3.06
CA LYS A 27 9.09 1.62 4.21
C LYS A 27 8.28 2.07 5.42
N LYS A 28 8.33 3.36 5.77
CA LYS A 28 7.53 3.92 6.88
C LYS A 28 6.03 3.74 6.66
N TYR A 29 5.57 3.86 5.41
CA TYR A 29 4.19 3.55 5.07
C TYR A 29 3.86 2.08 5.35
N VAL A 30 4.66 1.13 4.84
CA VAL A 30 4.42 -0.31 5.05
C VAL A 30 4.43 -0.65 6.54
N ASP A 31 5.39 -0.15 7.30
CA ASP A 31 5.48 -0.35 8.75
C ASP A 31 4.27 0.19 9.50
N THR A 32 3.74 1.34 9.04
CA THR A 32 2.50 1.92 9.59
C THR A 32 1.30 1.03 9.30
N VAL A 33 1.27 0.38 8.13
CA VAL A 33 0.19 -0.54 7.78
C VAL A 33 0.26 -1.83 8.61
N ASP A 34 1.43 -2.44 8.72
CA ASP A 34 1.64 -3.69 9.46
C ASP A 34 1.40 -3.54 10.96
N SER A 35 1.66 -2.35 11.51
CA SER A 35 1.39 -2.02 12.91
C SER A 35 -0.02 -1.51 13.19
N TYR A 36 -0.94 -1.57 12.21
CA TYR A 36 -2.30 -1.01 12.32
C TYR A 36 -2.35 0.49 12.61
N GLY A 37 -1.27 1.23 12.33
CA GLY A 37 -1.18 2.67 12.50
C GLY A 37 -2.20 3.44 11.65
N PHE A 38 -2.76 2.81 10.61
CA PHE A 38 -3.89 3.36 9.86
C PHE A 38 -5.14 3.59 10.71
N ASN A 39 -5.29 2.97 11.88
CA ASN A 39 -6.40 3.25 12.80
C ASN A 39 -6.34 4.66 13.40
N HIS A 40 -5.18 5.33 13.33
CA HIS A 40 -4.95 6.65 13.90
C HIS A 40 -4.60 7.67 12.81
N GLY A 41 -4.91 8.94 13.07
CA GLY A 41 -4.56 10.06 12.19
C GLY A 41 -5.35 10.12 10.86
N SER A 42 -4.79 10.90 9.93
CA SER A 42 -5.33 11.19 8.60
C SER A 42 -4.47 10.56 7.51
N GLY A 43 -5.10 10.22 6.38
CA GLY A 43 -4.40 9.73 5.21
C GLY A 43 -3.47 10.74 4.58
N LEU A 44 -3.68 12.04 4.82
CA LEU A 44 -2.86 13.12 4.28
C LEU A 44 -1.39 13.09 4.74
N ARG A 45 -1.10 12.30 5.78
CA ARG A 45 0.28 12.05 6.20
C ARG A 45 1.10 11.27 5.16
N PHE A 46 0.44 10.45 4.35
CA PHE A 46 1.08 9.62 3.33
C PHE A 46 0.55 9.89 1.92
N TYR A 47 -0.69 10.33 1.79
CA TYR A 47 -1.35 10.48 0.51
C TYR A 47 -1.60 11.95 0.20
N SER A 48 -1.42 12.32 -1.07
CA SER A 48 -1.81 13.63 -1.57
C SER A 48 -3.32 13.83 -1.38
N LYS A 49 -3.76 15.09 -1.17
CA LYS A 49 -5.20 15.42 -1.21
C LYS A 49 -5.85 15.11 -2.57
N TYR A 50 -5.02 14.96 -3.61
CA TYR A 50 -5.44 14.66 -4.98
C TYR A 50 -5.00 13.27 -5.43
N VAL A 51 -4.59 12.38 -4.52
CA VAL A 51 -4.18 11.03 -4.92
C VAL A 51 -5.31 10.30 -5.64
N ILE A 52 -4.96 9.55 -6.69
CA ILE A 52 -5.83 8.53 -7.25
C ILE A 52 -5.25 7.18 -6.88
N PHE A 53 -6.01 6.38 -6.16
CA PHE A 53 -5.66 5.01 -5.83
C PHE A 53 -6.50 4.07 -6.70
N HIS A 54 -5.81 3.26 -7.50
CA HIS A 54 -6.38 2.26 -8.38
C HIS A 54 -6.22 0.88 -7.76
N ASN A 55 -7.34 0.25 -7.42
CA ASN A 55 -7.37 -1.12 -6.95
C ASN A 55 -7.49 -2.09 -8.14
N GLN A 56 -7.08 -3.35 -7.96
CA GLN A 56 -7.04 -4.37 -9.02
C GLN A 56 -8.39 -4.71 -9.65
N ASN A 57 -9.49 -4.33 -9.00
CA ASN A 57 -10.86 -4.68 -9.37
C ASN A 57 -11.66 -3.48 -9.93
N ASN A 58 -10.96 -2.48 -10.46
CA ASN A 58 -11.49 -1.20 -10.98
C ASN A 58 -12.04 -0.24 -9.92
N ALA A 59 -12.10 -0.62 -8.65
CA ALA A 59 -12.43 0.34 -7.61
C ALA A 59 -11.34 1.42 -7.53
N GLN A 60 -11.76 2.68 -7.46
CA GLN A 60 -10.87 3.82 -7.33
C GLN A 60 -11.23 4.64 -6.09
N TYR A 61 -10.19 5.09 -5.38
CA TYR A 61 -10.32 5.96 -4.21
C TYR A 61 -9.56 7.26 -4.47
N ASN A 62 -10.23 8.38 -4.21
CA ASN A 62 -9.74 9.72 -4.57
C ASN A 62 -9.51 10.56 -3.32
N GLY A 63 -8.27 11.02 -3.15
CA GLY A 63 -7.84 11.80 -2.00
C GLY A 63 -7.42 10.94 -0.81
N GLY A 64 -6.44 11.45 -0.04
CA GLY A 64 -5.79 10.68 1.00
C GLY A 64 -6.71 10.17 2.10
N ASP A 65 -7.68 10.97 2.55
CA ASP A 65 -8.61 10.54 3.60
C ASP A 65 -9.62 9.49 3.12
N GLU A 66 -10.07 9.55 1.86
CA GLU A 66 -10.94 8.54 1.26
C GLU A 66 -10.19 7.20 1.17
N MET A 67 -8.95 7.23 0.67
CA MET A 67 -8.07 6.07 0.62
C MET A 67 -7.82 5.47 2.03
N TRP A 68 -7.54 6.31 3.02
CA TRP A 68 -7.31 5.87 4.41
C TRP A 68 -8.55 5.25 5.04
N ALA A 69 -9.74 5.82 4.79
CA ALA A 69 -11.00 5.26 5.26
C ALA A 69 -11.30 3.90 4.63
N TRP A 70 -10.94 3.70 3.36
CA TRP A 70 -11.08 2.39 2.71
C TRP A 70 -10.13 1.37 3.32
N MET A 71 -8.86 1.73 3.56
CA MET A 71 -7.89 0.84 4.23
C MET A 71 -8.39 0.39 5.59
N LYS A 72 -8.97 1.29 6.39
CA LYS A 72 -9.58 0.95 7.69
C LYS A 72 -10.67 -0.13 7.54
N ARG A 73 -11.55 0.00 6.55
CA ARG A 73 -12.60 -1.01 6.29
C ARG A 73 -12.03 -2.32 5.76
N LEU A 74 -11.03 -2.25 4.89
CA LEU A 74 -10.41 -3.43 4.29
C LEU A 74 -9.64 -4.23 5.34
N PHE A 75 -8.73 -3.60 6.07
CA PHE A 75 -7.83 -4.29 7.00
C PHE A 75 -8.42 -4.45 8.41
N GLY A 76 -9.42 -3.66 8.78
CA GLY A 76 -10.11 -3.80 10.07
C GLY A 76 -10.86 -5.12 10.25
N GLN A 77 -11.02 -5.92 9.19
CA GLN A 77 -11.61 -7.26 9.26
C GLN A 77 -10.56 -8.37 9.51
N PHE A 78 -9.26 -8.03 9.54
CA PHE A 78 -8.17 -9.00 9.71
C PHE A 78 -7.56 -8.90 11.11
N GLU A 79 -7.23 -10.05 11.69
CA GLU A 79 -6.60 -10.17 13.01
C GLU A 79 -5.17 -9.64 13.00
N ARG A 80 -4.41 -10.00 11.96
CA ARG A 80 -3.03 -9.55 11.75
C ARG A 80 -2.75 -9.39 10.25
N LEU A 81 -1.86 -8.46 9.94
CA LEU A 81 -1.32 -8.24 8.60
C LEU A 81 0.20 -8.13 8.67
N ARG A 82 0.90 -8.67 7.67
CA ARG A 82 2.34 -8.49 7.48
C ARG A 82 2.66 -8.45 5.99
N HIS A 83 3.53 -7.55 5.56
CA HIS A 83 4.03 -7.52 4.20
C HIS A 83 5.49 -7.99 4.14
N ASP A 84 5.73 -9.08 3.42
CA ASP A 84 7.07 -9.59 3.15
C ASP A 84 7.54 -9.05 1.81
N PHE A 85 8.68 -8.36 1.82
CA PHE A 85 9.27 -7.70 0.67
C PHE A 85 9.93 -8.70 -0.28
N HIS A 86 9.83 -8.49 -1.60
CA HIS A 86 10.59 -9.25 -2.61
C HIS A 86 11.55 -8.37 -3.41
N SER A 87 11.03 -7.29 -3.98
CA SER A 87 11.79 -6.45 -4.91
C SER A 87 11.19 -5.06 -5.06
N LEU A 88 12.06 -4.12 -5.45
CA LEU A 88 11.72 -2.73 -5.72
C LEU A 88 12.52 -2.22 -6.92
N TRP A 89 11.86 -1.48 -7.81
CA TRP A 89 12.47 -0.65 -8.83
C TRP A 89 12.09 0.80 -8.57
N GLU A 90 13.08 1.67 -8.55
CA GLU A 90 12.91 3.11 -8.39
C GLU A 90 13.29 3.82 -9.67
N VAL A 91 12.36 4.60 -10.21
CA VAL A 91 12.56 5.38 -11.41
C VAL A 91 12.34 6.84 -11.07
N LYS A 92 13.32 7.69 -11.37
CA LYS A 92 13.16 9.14 -11.29
C LYS A 92 12.52 9.65 -12.58
N ASN A 93 11.44 10.40 -12.43
CA ASN A 93 10.69 10.97 -13.54
C ASN A 93 11.20 12.39 -13.88
N ASP A 94 10.84 12.86 -15.07
CA ASP A 94 11.27 14.17 -15.61
C ASP A 94 10.68 15.36 -14.86
N ASP A 95 9.52 15.16 -14.22
CA ASP A 95 8.83 16.17 -13.42
C ASP A 95 9.34 16.25 -11.98
N GLY A 96 10.40 15.48 -11.65
CA GLY A 96 11.00 15.43 -10.33
C GLY A 96 10.30 14.48 -9.34
N THR A 97 9.25 13.77 -9.76
CA THR A 97 8.64 12.69 -8.96
C THR A 97 9.45 11.39 -9.08
N THR A 98 9.18 10.46 -8.17
CA THR A 98 9.76 9.11 -8.17
C THR A 98 8.67 8.08 -8.35
N THR A 99 8.83 7.19 -9.32
CA THR A 99 8.01 5.99 -9.45
C THR A 99 8.67 4.84 -8.68
N ILE A 100 7.95 4.26 -7.73
CA ILE A 100 8.34 3.01 -7.06
C ILE A 100 7.43 1.89 -7.57
N MET A 101 8.03 0.84 -8.12
CA MET A 101 7.37 -0.42 -8.46
C MET A 101 7.90 -1.50 -7.52
N THR A 102 7.03 -2.20 -6.81
CA THR A 102 7.45 -3.23 -5.84
C THR A 102 6.65 -4.51 -5.94
N GLN A 103 7.24 -5.60 -5.48
CA GLN A 103 6.59 -6.90 -5.32
C GLN A 103 6.66 -7.32 -3.84
N TRP A 104 5.55 -7.85 -3.33
CA TRP A 104 5.41 -8.28 -1.94
C TRP A 104 4.55 -9.54 -1.81
N THR A 105 4.67 -10.22 -0.69
CA THR A 105 3.65 -11.15 -0.19
C THR A 105 2.93 -10.49 0.97
N ARG A 106 1.60 -10.34 0.87
CA ARG A 106 0.74 -9.92 1.98
C ARG A 106 0.24 -11.14 2.72
N ASN A 107 0.71 -11.31 3.95
CA ASN A 107 0.30 -12.35 4.86
C ASN A 107 -0.87 -11.86 5.71
N ILE A 108 -1.99 -12.59 5.69
CA ILE A 108 -3.24 -12.21 6.35
C ILE A 108 -3.60 -13.30 7.36
N TRP A 109 -3.84 -12.88 8.60
CA TRP A 109 -4.48 -13.70 9.63
C TRP A 109 -5.92 -13.25 9.74
N LEU A 110 -6.85 -14.18 9.50
CA LEU A 110 -8.26 -13.92 9.68
C LEU A 110 -8.65 -14.04 11.16
N PRO A 111 -9.78 -13.43 11.59
CA PRO A 111 -10.25 -13.50 12.96
C PRO A 111 -10.25 -14.94 13.49
N GLY A 112 -9.64 -15.13 14.67
CA GLY A 112 -9.50 -16.44 15.31
C GLY A 112 -8.25 -17.23 14.93
N ASN A 113 -7.44 -16.79 13.97
CA ASN A 113 -6.12 -17.37 13.73
C ASN A 113 -5.05 -16.70 14.62
N ASN A 114 -4.73 -17.35 15.74
CA ASN A 114 -3.70 -16.91 16.69
C ASN A 114 -2.35 -17.62 16.49
N THR A 115 -2.15 -18.31 15.36
CA THR A 115 -0.92 -19.06 15.08
C THR A 115 0.16 -18.18 14.45
N GLU A 116 1.38 -18.70 14.37
CA GLU A 116 2.46 -18.03 13.64
C GLU A 116 2.22 -17.99 12.13
N GLU A 117 1.51 -18.98 11.57
CA GLU A 117 1.29 -19.10 10.14
C GLU A 117 0.06 -18.29 9.66
N PRO A 118 0.16 -17.57 8.54
CA PRO A 118 -0.97 -16.82 8.01
C PRO A 118 -2.10 -17.74 7.56
N THR A 119 -3.33 -17.24 7.64
CA THR A 119 -4.48 -17.94 7.06
C THR A 119 -4.35 -18.00 5.54
N VAL A 120 -3.80 -16.93 4.95
CA VAL A 120 -3.51 -16.85 3.52
C VAL A 120 -2.35 -15.87 3.27
N SER A 121 -1.50 -16.24 2.31
CA SER A 121 -0.43 -15.39 1.78
C SER A 121 -0.78 -15.00 0.35
N VAL A 122 -0.91 -13.70 0.09
CA VAL A 122 -1.37 -13.15 -1.19
C VAL A 122 -0.23 -12.41 -1.88
N PRO A 123 0.22 -12.83 -3.08
CA PRO A 123 1.20 -12.06 -3.84
C PRO A 123 0.58 -10.75 -4.31
N LEU A 124 1.37 -9.68 -4.28
CA LEU A 124 0.97 -8.38 -4.79
C LEU A 124 2.11 -7.63 -5.50
N SER A 125 1.70 -6.75 -6.41
CA SER A 125 2.54 -5.73 -7.03
C SER A 125 1.95 -4.36 -6.78
N TRP A 126 2.81 -3.41 -6.43
CA TRP A 126 2.44 -2.05 -6.11
C TRP A 126 3.26 -1.08 -6.94
N ILE A 127 2.58 -0.26 -7.74
CA ILE A 127 3.18 0.85 -8.49
C ILE A 127 2.72 2.16 -7.84
N SER A 128 3.65 3.06 -7.54
CA SER A 128 3.33 4.33 -6.90
C SER A 128 4.14 5.47 -7.49
N ILE A 129 3.50 6.61 -7.67
CA ILE A 129 4.16 7.89 -7.96
C ILE A 129 4.25 8.65 -6.64
N ILE A 130 5.47 9.00 -6.23
CA ILE A 130 5.79 9.70 -4.99
C ILE A 130 6.38 11.06 -5.34
N GLY A 131 5.92 12.10 -4.66
CA GLY A 131 6.41 13.45 -4.87
C GLY A 131 6.26 14.33 -3.63
N PRO A 132 6.55 15.64 -3.76
CA PRO A 132 6.42 16.59 -2.67
C PRO A 132 5.03 16.54 -2.03
N ALA A 133 4.98 16.64 -0.71
CA ALA A 133 3.74 16.62 0.03
C ALA A 133 2.90 17.89 -0.16
N ASP A 134 1.58 17.74 -0.01
CA ASP A 134 0.65 18.88 -0.07
C ASP A 134 0.53 19.62 1.28
N VAL A 135 0.98 18.99 2.38
CA VAL A 135 0.88 19.49 3.76
C VAL A 135 2.21 19.34 4.50
N ALA A 136 2.49 20.23 5.45
CA ALA A 136 3.75 20.26 6.20
C ALA A 136 3.96 19.02 7.09
N ASP A 137 2.88 18.44 7.63
CA ASP A 137 2.93 17.30 8.55
C ASP A 137 3.03 15.93 7.85
N ALA A 138 3.22 15.93 6.53
CA ALA A 138 3.41 14.70 5.77
C ALA A 138 4.74 14.03 6.12
N VAL A 139 4.74 12.69 6.07
CA VAL A 139 5.92 11.89 6.39
C VAL A 139 7.03 12.22 5.38
N ASP A 140 8.19 12.62 5.91
CA ASP A 140 9.38 12.98 5.15
C ASP A 140 9.16 14.06 4.08
N GLY A 141 8.09 14.87 4.22
CA GLY A 141 7.72 15.85 3.21
C GLY A 141 7.29 15.25 1.86
N LEU A 142 6.91 13.97 1.85
CA LEU A 142 6.52 13.22 0.66
C LEU A 142 5.07 12.72 0.74
N ASN A 143 4.45 12.56 -0.41
CA ASN A 143 3.14 11.95 -0.56
C ASN A 143 3.09 11.01 -1.77
N PHE A 144 2.29 9.96 -1.65
CA PHE A 144 1.76 9.23 -2.80
C PHE A 144 0.83 10.15 -3.59
N ARG A 145 1.12 10.32 -4.88
CA ARG A 145 0.34 11.12 -5.82
C ARG A 145 -0.54 10.26 -6.72
N GLU A 146 -0.11 9.04 -7.01
CA GLU A 146 -0.92 8.04 -7.69
C GLU A 146 -0.44 6.64 -7.30
N VAL A 147 -1.37 5.68 -7.20
CA VAL A 147 -1.05 4.31 -6.79
C VAL A 147 -1.87 3.32 -7.59
N TRP A 148 -1.22 2.25 -8.07
CA TRP A 148 -1.87 1.04 -8.57
C TRP A 148 -1.47 -0.14 -7.71
N LEU A 149 -2.47 -0.86 -7.19
CA LEU A 149 -2.27 -2.06 -6.38
C LEU A 149 -2.90 -3.26 -7.07
N TYR A 150 -2.07 -4.25 -7.41
CA TYR A 150 -2.47 -5.51 -8.00
C TYR A 150 -2.19 -6.64 -7.02
N TRP A 151 -3.20 -7.43 -6.65
CA TRP A 151 -3.05 -8.52 -5.70
C TRP A 151 -4.08 -9.62 -5.96
N ASP A 152 -3.70 -10.87 -5.72
CA ASP A 152 -4.54 -12.04 -6.02
C ASP A 152 -5.62 -12.25 -4.95
N THR A 153 -6.71 -11.50 -5.05
CA THR A 153 -7.81 -11.58 -4.10
C THR A 153 -8.64 -12.86 -4.23
N ALA A 154 -8.48 -13.65 -5.29
CA ALA A 154 -9.20 -14.92 -5.42
C ALA A 154 -8.83 -15.90 -4.29
N LEU A 155 -7.61 -15.80 -3.75
CA LEU A 155 -7.14 -16.60 -2.60
C LEU A 155 -7.95 -16.35 -1.32
N LEU A 156 -8.63 -15.20 -1.21
CA LEU A 156 -9.50 -14.87 -0.08
C LEU A 156 -10.94 -15.39 -0.23
N ALA A 157 -11.35 -15.81 -1.43
CA ALA A 157 -12.75 -16.14 -1.74
C ALA A 157 -13.30 -17.35 -0.97
N LYS A 158 -12.43 -18.27 -0.54
CA LYS A 158 -12.83 -19.40 0.30
C LYS A 158 -13.04 -19.04 1.78
N TYR A 159 -12.61 -17.86 2.20
CA TYR A 159 -12.63 -17.45 3.61
C TYR A 159 -13.56 -16.28 3.89
N LEU A 160 -13.82 -15.45 2.89
CA LEU A 160 -14.60 -14.23 3.05
C LEU A 160 -15.89 -14.31 2.22
N PRO A 161 -17.00 -13.74 2.70
CA PRO A 161 -18.24 -13.65 1.94
C PRO A 161 -18.05 -12.77 0.70
N LYS A 162 -18.88 -12.95 -0.33
CA LYS A 162 -18.78 -12.19 -1.59
C LYS A 162 -18.98 -10.69 -1.39
N GLU A 163 -19.70 -10.32 -0.33
CA GLU A 163 -19.98 -8.96 0.08
C GLU A 163 -18.79 -8.27 0.78
N ALA A 164 -17.71 -9.01 1.07
CA ALA A 164 -16.52 -8.44 1.69
C ALA A 164 -15.92 -7.32 0.84
N VAL A 165 -15.36 -6.30 1.52
CA VAL A 165 -14.79 -5.09 0.91
C VAL A 165 -13.76 -5.41 -0.18
N VAL A 166 -12.97 -6.46 0.03
CA VAL A 166 -11.91 -6.90 -0.89
C VAL A 166 -12.42 -7.30 -2.28
N PHE A 167 -13.70 -7.71 -2.39
CA PHE A 167 -14.30 -8.13 -3.66
C PHE A 167 -15.12 -7.03 -4.34
N GLN A 168 -15.30 -5.87 -3.70
CA GLN A 168 -16.13 -4.81 -4.23
C GLN A 168 -15.41 -4.05 -5.35
N THR A 169 -15.96 -4.09 -6.56
CA THR A 169 -15.42 -3.44 -7.77
C THR A 169 -15.76 -1.95 -7.86
N GLN A 170 -16.43 -1.42 -6.85
CA GLN A 170 -16.85 -0.03 -6.77
C GLN A 170 -16.36 0.57 -5.46
N ASN A 171 -16.28 1.89 -5.43
CA ASN A 171 -15.89 2.61 -4.23
C ASN A 171 -16.95 2.45 -3.13
N VAL A 172 -16.66 1.58 -2.16
CA VAL A 172 -17.54 1.24 -1.03
C VAL A 172 -17.82 2.40 -0.05
N LEU A 173 -17.13 3.53 -0.20
CA LEU A 173 -17.33 4.72 0.63
C LEU A 173 -18.34 5.69 0.02
N ARG A 174 -18.55 5.63 -1.29
CA ARG A 174 -19.58 6.41 -1.96
C ARG A 174 -20.89 5.62 -1.89
N LYS A 175 -21.97 6.29 -1.48
CA LYS A 175 -23.31 5.70 -1.59
C LYS A 175 -23.61 5.48 -3.07
N ALA A 176 -24.17 4.32 -3.39
CA ALA A 176 -24.78 4.05 -4.69
C ALA A 176 -25.97 5.01 -4.93
#